data_AF-A0A2G9TMS9-F1
#
_entry.id   AF-A0A2G9TMS9-F1
#
_cell.length_a   1.000
_cell.length_b   1.000
_cell.length_c   1.000
_cell.angle_alpha   90.00
_cell.angle_beta   90.00
_cell.angle_gamma   90.00
#
_symmetry.space_group_name_H-M   'P 1'
#
loop_
_entity.id
_entity.type
_entity.pdbx_description
1 polymer ?
#
loop_
_entity_poly.entity_id
_entity_poly.type
_entity_poly.pdbx_seq_one_letter_code
_entity_poly.pdbx_strand_id
1 'polypeptide(L)'
;ENTGNNVNVSGIAFDKLYGITFCAVKDPRNLTVPDLTDSSRAVRPRTNRIYIESKGQGGGKAGMIIGIVIGAIVLLIVGIIGICCYINRKQKQENKLYQLKLAQLEREKECRYTDFPKKHDIWEIERRNLIIFDEVKLGSGAFGAVYLGKLLGKSLGHKDSTSPLGVNLMRAENCQVAVKMLPEYADEMSRSDFLREIGLMKTLGYHERLVNMLACITETEPLCLIVEYCSDGDLLRFLRERCKYMMK
;
A
#
# COMPACT_ATOMS: atom_id res chain seq x y z
N GLU A 1 -9.68 -87.31 -48.76
CA GLU A 1 -10.26 -86.81 -47.51
C GLU A 1 -9.11 -86.47 -46.56
N ASN A 2 -8.93 -85.19 -46.23
CA ASN A 2 -7.81 -84.76 -45.38
C ASN A 2 -8.31 -84.70 -43.93
N THR A 3 -8.34 -85.85 -43.27
CA THR A 3 -8.70 -85.95 -41.85
C THR A 3 -7.50 -85.51 -40.99
N GLY A 4 -7.38 -84.19 -40.81
CA GLY A 4 -6.39 -83.62 -39.91
C GLY A 4 -6.69 -83.98 -38.45
N ASN A 5 -6.04 -85.02 -37.93
CA ASN A 5 -6.07 -85.34 -36.50
C ASN A 5 -5.22 -84.32 -35.74
N ASN A 6 -5.88 -83.32 -35.15
CA ASN A 6 -5.22 -82.33 -34.31
C ASN A 6 -5.18 -82.81 -32.85
N VAL A 7 -3.98 -82.86 -32.26
CA VAL A 7 -3.79 -83.17 -30.84
C VAL A 7 -3.45 -81.87 -30.11
N ASN A 8 -4.25 -81.51 -29.11
CA ASN A 8 -4.05 -80.29 -28.34
C ASN A 8 -3.14 -80.57 -27.14
N VAL A 9 -2.04 -79.84 -27.00
CA VAL A 9 -1.04 -80.04 -25.94
C VAL A 9 -1.08 -78.86 -24.98
N SER A 10 -1.50 -79.11 -23.75
CA SER A 10 -1.56 -78.13 -22.66
C SER A 10 -0.34 -78.21 -21.74
N GLY A 11 -0.01 -77.12 -21.05
CA GLY A 11 1.09 -77.07 -20.06
C GLY A 11 2.46 -76.68 -20.61
N ILE A 12 2.50 -76.09 -21.81
CA ILE A 12 3.72 -75.57 -22.44
C ILE A 12 4.02 -74.17 -21.88
N ALA A 13 5.27 -73.92 -21.50
CA ALA A 13 5.76 -72.63 -21.02
C ALA A 13 6.61 -71.94 -22.08
N PHE A 14 6.51 -70.61 -22.18
CA PHE A 14 7.30 -69.81 -23.10
C PHE A 14 8.81 -69.85 -22.75
N ASP A 15 9.65 -69.60 -23.76
CA ASP A 15 11.11 -69.53 -23.70
C ASP A 15 11.82 -70.84 -23.27
N LYS A 16 11.11 -71.97 -23.35
CA LYS A 16 11.65 -73.30 -23.12
C LYS A 16 11.71 -74.12 -24.41
N LEU A 17 12.71 -74.99 -24.46
CA LEU A 17 12.96 -75.85 -25.61
C LEU A 17 12.22 -77.17 -25.45
N TYR A 18 11.39 -77.52 -26.45
CA TYR A 18 10.67 -78.79 -26.47
C TYR A 18 11.11 -79.64 -27.65
N GLY A 19 11.12 -80.96 -27.44
CA GLY A 19 11.42 -81.96 -28.46
C GLY A 19 10.21 -82.86 -28.68
N ILE A 20 9.85 -83.10 -29.95
CA ILE A 20 8.76 -84.00 -30.33
C ILE A 20 9.36 -85.22 -31.03
N THR A 21 8.93 -86.41 -30.61
CA THR A 21 9.35 -87.70 -31.19
C THR A 21 8.13 -88.46 -31.66
N PHE A 22 8.12 -88.88 -32.92
CA PHE A 22 7.05 -89.71 -33.49
C PHE A 22 7.51 -91.17 -33.52
N CYS A 23 6.68 -92.05 -32.96
CA CYS A 23 6.90 -93.49 -33.03
C CYS A 23 5.81 -94.10 -33.90
N ALA A 24 6.19 -94.85 -34.93
CA ALA A 24 5.25 -95.66 -35.69
C ALA A 24 5.11 -97.02 -34.99
N VAL A 25 3.88 -97.45 -34.72
CA VAL A 25 3.58 -98.78 -34.18
C VAL A 25 3.12 -99.67 -35.34
N LYS A 26 3.76 -100.82 -35.50
CA LYS A 26 3.48 -101.80 -36.57
C LYS A 26 2.11 -102.42 -36.35
N ASP A 27 1.20 -102.31 -37.33
CA ASP A 27 -0.09 -103.00 -37.31
C ASP A 27 0.13 -104.50 -37.63
N PRO A 28 -0.27 -105.44 -36.76
CA PRO A 28 -0.05 -106.86 -36.95
C PRO A 28 -0.83 -107.50 -38.12
N ARG A 29 -1.76 -106.79 -38.78
CA ARG A 29 -2.61 -107.34 -39.85
C ARG A 29 -2.17 -107.00 -41.28
N ASN A 30 -1.08 -106.23 -41.46
CA ASN A 30 -0.57 -105.89 -42.79
C ASN A 30 0.68 -106.75 -43.10
N LEU A 31 0.52 -107.79 -43.93
CA LEU A 31 1.49 -108.86 -44.19
C LEU A 31 2.45 -108.60 -45.36
N THR A 32 2.48 -107.39 -45.92
CA THR A 32 3.50 -107.02 -46.92
C THR A 32 4.74 -106.47 -46.19
N VAL A 33 5.77 -107.30 -46.07
CA VAL A 33 7.05 -106.90 -45.49
C VAL A 33 7.94 -106.35 -46.62
N PRO A 34 8.43 -105.10 -46.53
CA PRO A 34 9.44 -104.63 -47.49
C PRO A 34 10.75 -105.40 -47.26
N ASP A 35 11.39 -105.83 -48.35
CA ASP A 35 12.66 -106.56 -48.30
C ASP A 35 13.77 -105.67 -47.70
N LEU A 36 14.27 -106.08 -46.54
CA LEU A 36 15.24 -105.34 -45.72
C LEU A 36 16.53 -106.16 -45.62
N THR A 37 17.15 -106.42 -46.77
CA THR A 37 18.43 -107.14 -46.88
C THR A 37 19.66 -106.24 -46.75
N ASP A 38 19.49 -104.94 -46.44
CA ASP A 38 20.62 -104.07 -46.10
C ASP A 38 20.61 -103.74 -44.60
N SER A 39 21.30 -104.57 -43.84
CA SER A 39 21.57 -104.34 -42.44
C SER A 39 22.50 -103.14 -42.27
N SER A 40 21.96 -101.93 -42.19
CA SER A 40 22.33 -100.96 -41.16
C SER A 40 21.67 -99.60 -41.42
N ARG A 41 20.68 -99.30 -40.59
CA ARG A 41 20.74 -98.20 -39.62
C ARG A 41 19.34 -98.02 -39.05
N ALA A 42 19.16 -98.41 -37.80
CA ALA A 42 18.15 -97.75 -36.98
C ALA A 42 18.46 -96.24 -37.04
N VAL A 43 17.66 -95.49 -37.78
CA VAL A 43 17.81 -94.05 -37.87
C VAL A 43 17.47 -93.50 -36.48
N ARG A 44 18.48 -92.96 -35.78
CA ARG A 44 18.25 -92.28 -34.50
C ARG A 44 17.14 -91.25 -34.71
N PRO A 45 16.11 -91.20 -33.84
CA PRO A 45 15.04 -90.23 -33.97
C PRO A 45 15.66 -88.83 -34.00
N ARG A 46 15.45 -88.09 -35.09
CA ARG A 46 15.86 -86.70 -35.18
C ARG A 46 14.85 -85.86 -34.44
N THR A 47 15.23 -85.38 -33.26
CA THR A 47 14.44 -84.42 -32.51
C THR A 47 14.53 -83.07 -33.20
N ASN A 48 13.44 -82.60 -33.79
CA ASN A 48 13.35 -81.21 -34.22
C ASN A 48 13.03 -80.36 -32.98
N ARG A 49 13.93 -79.42 -32.69
CA ARG A 49 13.77 -78.48 -31.59
C ARG A 49 12.81 -77.38 -32.02
N ILE A 50 11.70 -77.25 -31.31
CA ILE A 50 10.78 -76.14 -31.50
C ILE A 50 10.98 -75.20 -30.31
N TYR A 51 11.38 -73.96 -30.61
CA TYR A 51 11.48 -72.90 -29.63
C TYR A 51 10.20 -72.06 -29.69
N ILE A 52 9.53 -71.92 -28.55
CA ILE A 52 8.31 -71.12 -28.43
C ILE A 52 8.69 -69.86 -27.67
N GLU A 53 9.03 -68.83 -28.43
CA GLU A 53 9.44 -67.53 -27.90
C GLU A 53 8.23 -66.78 -27.35
N SER A 54 8.35 -66.22 -26.14
CA SER A 54 7.39 -65.24 -25.63
C SER A 54 7.51 -63.99 -26.48
N LYS A 55 6.43 -63.54 -27.13
CA LYS A 55 6.38 -62.16 -27.65
C LYS A 55 6.38 -61.22 -26.45
N GLY A 56 7.57 -60.87 -25.98
CA GLY A 56 7.80 -59.81 -25.03
C GLY A 56 7.13 -58.55 -25.56
N GLN A 57 6.10 -58.10 -24.86
CA GLN A 57 5.42 -56.85 -25.16
C GLN A 57 6.46 -55.74 -25.00
N GLY A 58 6.94 -55.22 -26.13
CA GLY A 58 8.15 -54.43 -26.22
C GLY A 58 8.19 -53.21 -25.30
N GLY A 59 9.35 -53.00 -24.69
CA GLY A 59 9.73 -51.81 -23.90
C GLY A 59 9.73 -50.48 -24.65
N GLY A 60 9.14 -50.38 -25.85
CA GLY A 60 9.06 -49.13 -26.62
C GLY A 60 7.95 -48.18 -26.16
N LYS A 61 6.88 -48.68 -25.50
CA LYS A 61 5.74 -47.83 -25.08
C LYS A 61 5.93 -47.21 -23.69
N ALA A 62 6.57 -47.93 -22.77
CA ALA A 62 6.78 -47.45 -21.40
C ALA A 62 7.70 -46.22 -21.36
N GLY A 63 8.82 -46.23 -22.10
CA GLY A 63 9.72 -45.08 -22.19
C GLY A 63 9.07 -43.86 -22.84
N MET A 64 8.21 -44.07 -23.85
CA MET A 64 7.46 -42.99 -24.51
C MET A 64 6.42 -42.35 -23.57
N ILE A 65 5.72 -43.16 -22.77
CA ILE A 65 4.76 -42.65 -21.77
C ILE A 65 5.49 -41.83 -20.69
N ILE A 66 6.62 -42.33 -20.17
CA ILE A 66 7.41 -41.63 -19.15
C ILE A 66 7.93 -40.28 -19.68
N GLY A 67 8.41 -40.24 -20.93
CA GLY A 67 8.89 -39.00 -21.56
C GLY A 67 7.79 -37.94 -21.72
N ILE A 68 6.58 -38.34 -22.11
CA ILE A 68 5.44 -37.42 -22.26
C ILE A 68 5.02 -36.85 -20.90
N VAL A 69 4.99 -37.69 -19.86
CA VAL A 69 4.61 -37.26 -18.50
C VAL A 69 5.61 -36.25 -17.94
N ILE A 70 6.91 -36.51 -18.08
CA ILE A 70 7.96 -35.59 -17.62
C ILE A 70 7.91 -34.27 -18.41
N GLY A 71 7.73 -34.34 -19.74
CA GLY A 71 7.61 -33.15 -20.59
C GLY A 71 6.41 -32.28 -20.22
N ALA A 72 5.25 -32.90 -19.93
CA ALA A 72 4.06 -32.18 -19.50
C ALA A 72 4.25 -31.48 -18.15
N ILE A 73 4.91 -32.14 -17.18
CA ILE A 73 5.21 -31.55 -15.87
C ILE A 73 6.17 -30.36 -16.02
N VAL A 74 7.23 -30.49 -16.83
CA VAL A 74 8.18 -29.39 -17.06
C VAL A 74 7.48 -28.20 -17.73
N LEU A 75 6.61 -28.44 -18.72
CA LEU A 75 5.84 -27.37 -19.37
C LEU A 75 4.88 -26.67 -18.40
N LEU A 76 4.22 -27.42 -17.50
CA LEU A 76 3.36 -26.83 -16.47
C LEU A 76 4.17 -25.99 -15.48
N ILE A 77 5.34 -26.46 -15.04
CA ILE A 77 6.22 -25.71 -14.14
C ILE A 77 6.71 -24.41 -14.81
N VAL A 78 7.15 -24.48 -16.07
CA VAL A 78 7.57 -23.28 -16.83
C VAL A 78 6.41 -22.31 -17.03
N GLY A 79 5.21 -22.82 -17.31
CA GLY A 79 3.99 -22.01 -17.39
C GLY A 79 3.66 -21.29 -16.08
N ILE A 80 3.72 -22.02 -14.95
CA ILE A 80 3.49 -21.46 -13.60
C ILE A 80 4.56 -20.41 -13.27
N ILE A 81 5.84 -20.69 -13.53
CA ILE A 81 6.93 -19.73 -13.30
C ILE A 81 6.72 -18.48 -14.18
N GLY A 82 6.35 -18.65 -15.45
CA GLY A 82 6.03 -17.54 -16.34
C GLY A 82 4.88 -16.66 -15.84
N ILE A 83 3.79 -17.30 -15.37
CA ILE A 83 2.62 -16.60 -14.79
C ILE A 83 2.99 -15.90 -13.48
N CYS A 84 3.71 -16.58 -12.57
CA CYS A 84 4.20 -15.99 -11.32
C CYS A 84 5.13 -14.80 -11.60
N CYS A 85 6.06 -14.92 -12.54
CA CYS A 85 6.92 -13.83 -12.97
C CYS A 85 6.12 -12.67 -13.58
N TYR A 86 5.06 -12.96 -14.36
CA TYR A 86 4.19 -11.94 -14.93
C TYR A 86 3.39 -11.17 -13.85
N ILE A 87 2.78 -11.89 -12.90
CA ILE A 87 2.03 -11.29 -11.79
C ILE A 87 2.97 -10.46 -10.90
N ASN A 88 4.14 -11.00 -10.54
CA ASN A 88 5.13 -10.29 -9.73
C ASN A 88 5.68 -9.05 -10.44
N ARG A 89 5.88 -9.11 -11.77
CA ARG A 89 6.29 -7.95 -12.57
C ARG A 89 5.20 -6.88 -12.61
N LYS A 90 3.94 -7.27 -12.80
CA LYS A 90 2.79 -6.36 -12.79
C LYS A 90 2.62 -5.69 -11.42
N GLN A 91 2.66 -6.47 -10.35
CA GLN A 91 2.53 -5.96 -8.98
C GLN A 91 3.69 -5.01 -8.62
N LYS A 92 4.92 -5.29 -9.07
CA LYS A 92 6.06 -4.40 -8.87
C LYS A 92 5.90 -3.04 -9.57
N GLN A 93 5.21 -2.98 -10.71
CA GLN A 93 4.92 -1.71 -11.40
C GLN A 93 3.86 -0.89 -10.66
N GLU A 94 2.77 -1.52 -10.24
CA GLU A 94 1.73 -0.87 -9.44
C GLU A 94 2.33 -0.28 -8.14
N ASN A 95 3.12 -1.08 -7.41
CA ASN A 95 3.78 -0.62 -6.19
C ASN A 95 4.72 0.57 -6.43
N LYS A 96 5.42 0.62 -7.56
CA LYS A 96 6.24 1.79 -7.93
C LYS A 96 5.37 3.03 -8.17
N LEU A 97 4.22 2.89 -8.82
CA LEU A 97 3.31 4.01 -9.05
C LEU A 97 2.67 4.50 -7.73
N TYR A 98 2.27 3.60 -6.83
CA TYR A 98 1.79 3.96 -5.49
C TYR A 98 2.85 4.69 -4.68
N GLN A 99 4.10 4.21 -4.71
CA GLN A 99 5.23 4.87 -4.04
C GLN A 99 5.52 6.25 -4.64
N LEU A 100 5.48 6.39 -5.97
CA LEU A 100 5.62 7.69 -6.63
C LEU A 100 4.48 8.64 -6.28
N LYS A 101 3.24 8.15 -6.19
CA LYS A 101 2.06 8.94 -5.82
C LYS A 101 2.11 9.38 -4.36
N LEU A 102 2.59 8.52 -3.46
CA LEU A 102 2.85 8.85 -2.06
C LEU A 102 3.96 9.89 -1.94
N ALA A 103 5.09 9.70 -2.62
CA ALA A 103 6.20 10.65 -2.66
C ALA A 103 5.80 11.98 -3.32
N GLN A 104 4.86 11.98 -4.27
CA GLN A 104 4.26 13.19 -4.85
C GLN A 104 3.33 13.89 -3.86
N LEU A 105 2.50 13.15 -3.11
CA LEU A 105 1.68 13.71 -2.04
C LEU A 105 2.52 14.29 -0.91
N GLU A 106 3.61 13.61 -0.54
CA GLU A 106 4.59 14.10 0.43
C GLU A 106 5.29 15.34 -0.11
N ARG A 107 5.78 15.35 -1.36
CA ARG A 107 6.29 16.56 -2.00
C ARG A 107 5.26 17.67 -2.11
N GLU A 108 3.99 17.38 -2.40
CA GLU A 108 2.93 18.40 -2.40
C GLU A 108 2.67 18.98 -1.02
N LYS A 109 2.80 18.17 0.05
CA LYS A 109 2.73 18.64 1.44
C LYS A 109 3.97 19.46 1.81
N GLU A 110 5.15 19.04 1.37
CA GLU A 110 6.44 19.67 1.67
C GLU A 110 6.65 20.97 0.86
N CYS A 111 6.35 20.97 -0.45
CA CYS A 111 6.36 22.17 -1.31
C CYS A 111 5.28 23.18 -0.92
N ARG A 112 4.21 22.78 -0.21
CA ARG A 112 3.28 23.72 0.43
C ARG A 112 3.90 24.40 1.66
N TYR A 113 4.99 23.88 2.20
CA TYR A 113 5.64 24.34 3.44
C TYR A 113 7.04 24.95 3.26
N THR A 114 7.83 24.62 2.23
CA THR A 114 9.27 24.95 2.24
C THR A 114 9.81 25.88 1.14
N ASP A 115 9.06 26.31 0.12
CA ASP A 115 9.72 27.01 -1.00
C ASP A 115 8.97 28.19 -1.64
N PHE A 116 8.12 28.86 -0.88
CA PHE A 116 7.78 30.25 -1.19
C PHE A 116 8.60 31.16 -0.27
N PRO A 117 9.14 32.30 -0.73
CA PRO A 117 9.57 33.33 0.22
C PRO A 117 8.36 33.58 1.11
N LYS A 118 8.43 33.22 2.40
CA LYS A 118 7.37 33.50 3.38
C LYS A 118 7.00 34.95 3.14
N LYS A 119 5.82 35.19 2.58
CA LYS A 119 5.29 36.55 2.46
C LYS A 119 5.25 37.02 3.90
N HIS A 120 6.16 37.91 4.28
CA HIS A 120 6.25 38.40 5.65
C HIS A 120 4.85 38.85 6.03
N ASP A 121 4.28 38.17 7.01
CA ASP A 121 2.96 38.49 7.47
C ASP A 121 3.04 39.89 8.09
N ILE A 122 2.44 40.86 7.42
CA ILE A 122 2.52 42.27 7.79
C ILE A 122 1.91 42.56 9.16
N TRP A 123 1.14 41.62 9.69
CA TRP A 123 0.53 41.68 11.01
C TRP A 123 1.40 41.04 12.08
N GLU A 124 2.40 40.23 11.70
CA GLU A 124 3.28 39.56 12.65
C GLU A 124 4.28 40.56 13.25
N ILE A 125 4.36 40.58 14.58
CA ILE A 125 5.32 41.41 15.31
C ILE A 125 6.27 40.54 16.12
N GLU A 126 7.44 41.09 16.39
CA GLU A 126 8.35 40.45 17.33
C GLU A 126 7.82 40.54 18.76
N ARG A 127 7.89 39.43 19.52
CA ARG A 127 7.41 39.37 20.91
C ARG A 127 7.97 40.47 21.81
N ARG A 128 9.23 40.86 21.61
CA ARG A 128 9.87 41.93 22.38
C ARG A 128 9.16 43.28 22.26
N ASN A 129 8.34 43.46 21.21
CA ASN A 129 7.57 44.67 21.00
C ASN A 129 6.21 44.63 21.71
N LEU A 130 5.91 43.60 22.51
CA LEU A 130 4.67 43.48 23.25
C LEU A 130 4.95 43.25 24.73
N ILE A 131 4.45 44.15 25.57
CA ILE A 131 4.36 43.96 27.01
C ILE A 131 2.93 43.55 27.34
N ILE A 132 2.77 42.49 28.13
CA ILE A 132 1.46 42.01 28.60
C ILE A 132 1.41 42.28 30.11
N PHE A 133 0.31 42.88 30.58
CA PHE A 133 0.07 43.11 31.99
C PHE A 133 -0.84 41.99 32.52
N ASP A 134 -0.23 40.87 32.92
CA ASP A 134 -0.95 39.66 33.34
C ASP A 134 -1.90 39.91 34.54
N GLU A 135 -1.61 40.92 35.36
CA GLU A 135 -2.43 41.34 36.50
C GLU A 135 -3.74 42.03 36.08
N VAL A 136 -3.82 42.54 34.84
CA VAL A 136 -4.96 43.31 34.35
C VAL A 136 -5.72 42.50 33.31
N LYS A 137 -6.46 41.49 33.77
CA LYS A 137 -7.36 40.70 32.94
C LYS A 137 -8.59 41.54 32.54
N LEU A 138 -8.76 41.78 31.24
CA LEU A 138 -9.90 42.48 30.66
C LEU A 138 -11.10 41.57 30.48
N GLY A 139 -10.87 40.28 30.24
CA GLY A 139 -11.93 39.29 30.06
C GLY A 139 -11.42 37.87 29.83
N SER A 140 -12.35 36.96 29.62
CA SER A 140 -12.08 35.59 29.18
C SER A 140 -13.07 35.20 28.09
N GLY A 141 -12.55 34.66 27.00
CA GLY A 141 -13.34 34.11 25.90
C GLY A 141 -13.18 32.59 25.81
N ALA A 142 -13.73 32.00 24.75
CA ALA A 142 -13.71 30.55 24.51
C ALA A 142 -12.29 29.96 24.36
N PHE A 143 -11.35 30.73 23.79
CA PHE A 143 -10.01 30.26 23.45
C PHE A 143 -8.91 30.73 24.43
N GLY A 144 -9.26 31.56 25.41
CA GLY A 144 -8.26 32.13 26.31
C GLY A 144 -8.68 33.44 26.96
N ALA A 145 -7.78 33.97 27.78
CA ALA A 145 -7.99 35.23 28.47
C ALA A 145 -7.50 36.43 27.64
N VAL A 146 -8.13 37.58 27.88
CA VAL A 146 -7.76 38.86 27.30
C VAL A 146 -7.17 39.71 28.40
N TYR A 147 -5.97 40.22 28.17
CA TYR A 147 -5.22 41.05 29.10
C TYR A 147 -4.98 42.44 28.51
N LEU A 148 -4.78 43.42 29.38
CA LEU A 148 -4.24 44.70 28.96
C LEU A 148 -2.78 44.50 28.58
N GLY A 149 -2.36 45.13 27.48
CA GLY A 149 -0.98 45.13 27.05
C GLY A 149 -0.54 46.50 26.58
N LYS A 150 0.73 46.58 26.22
CA LYS A 150 1.36 47.76 25.64
C LYS A 150 2.23 47.35 24.47
N LEU A 151 1.95 47.91 23.31
CA LEU A 151 2.73 47.70 22.10
C LEU A 151 3.87 48.74 22.08
N LEU A 152 5.11 48.28 21.94
CA LEU A 152 6.31 49.09 21.94
C LEU A 152 6.73 49.48 20.51
N GLY A 153 7.27 50.69 20.37
CA GLY A 153 7.82 51.20 19.12
C GLY A 153 6.78 51.80 18.17
N LYS A 154 7.19 52.04 16.93
CA LYS A 154 6.34 52.46 15.81
C LYS A 154 6.01 51.20 15.02
N SER A 155 4.73 50.85 14.89
CA SER A 155 4.32 49.69 14.11
C SER A 155 4.91 49.77 12.69
N LEU A 156 5.61 48.72 12.24
CA LEU A 156 6.26 48.65 10.94
C LEU A 156 5.24 48.37 9.84
N GLY A 157 4.22 49.22 9.71
CA GLY A 157 3.34 49.19 8.57
C GLY A 157 4.04 49.80 7.37
N HIS A 158 4.32 48.98 6.37
CA HIS A 158 4.69 49.46 5.04
C HIS A 158 3.69 50.54 4.59
N LYS A 159 4.18 51.58 3.90
CA LYS A 159 3.44 52.78 3.47
C LYS A 159 2.18 52.51 2.63
N ASP A 160 1.95 51.26 2.24
CA ASP A 160 0.87 50.81 1.37
C ASP A 160 -0.24 50.03 2.10
N SER A 161 -0.24 50.02 3.44
CA SER A 161 -1.33 49.39 4.19
C SER A 161 -2.61 50.24 4.10
N THR A 162 -3.59 49.70 3.37
CA THR A 162 -4.97 50.21 3.17
C THR A 162 -5.81 50.30 4.45
N SER A 163 -5.19 50.35 5.63
CA SER A 163 -5.85 50.51 6.93
C SER A 163 -5.59 51.94 7.43
N PRO A 164 -6.62 52.83 7.44
CA PRO A 164 -6.54 54.18 7.99
C PRO A 164 -6.02 54.26 9.43
N LEU A 165 -6.11 53.15 10.19
CA LEU A 165 -5.65 53.08 11.57
C LEU A 165 -4.24 52.50 11.72
N GLY A 166 -3.74 51.76 10.71
CA GLY A 166 -2.32 51.48 10.56
C GLY A 166 -1.50 52.78 10.53
N VAL A 167 -2.02 53.82 9.87
CA VAL A 167 -1.37 55.14 9.76
C VAL A 167 -1.41 55.95 11.07
N ASN A 168 -2.44 55.78 11.91
CA ASN A 168 -2.57 56.51 13.19
C ASN A 168 -1.87 55.80 14.35
N LEU A 169 -1.91 54.47 14.43
CA LEU A 169 -1.10 53.72 15.40
C LEU A 169 0.40 53.77 15.07
N MET A 170 0.78 54.02 13.81
CA MET A 170 2.17 54.31 13.41
C MET A 170 2.74 55.58 14.05
N ARG A 171 1.90 56.49 14.56
CA ARG A 171 2.33 57.75 15.19
C ARG A 171 2.30 57.70 16.71
N ALA A 172 1.51 56.81 17.30
CA ALA A 172 1.42 56.63 18.74
C ALA A 172 2.59 55.75 19.19
N GLU A 173 3.62 56.36 19.76
CA GLU A 173 4.58 55.59 20.54
C GLU A 173 3.85 54.98 21.74
N ASN A 174 4.07 53.68 21.98
CA ASN A 174 3.69 53.05 23.24
C ASN A 174 2.17 52.98 23.51
N CYS A 175 1.39 52.46 22.57
CA CYS A 175 -0.08 52.38 22.70
C CYS A 175 -0.54 51.22 23.60
N GLN A 176 -1.65 51.46 24.33
CA GLN A 176 -2.35 50.42 25.07
C GLN A 176 -3.16 49.55 24.11
N VAL A 177 -3.14 48.24 24.35
CA VAL A 177 -3.78 47.24 23.50
C VAL A 177 -4.49 46.19 24.35
N ALA A 178 -5.47 45.52 23.77
CA ALA A 178 -6.03 44.30 24.35
C ALA A 178 -5.36 43.09 23.69
N VAL A 179 -4.83 42.18 24.51
CA VAL A 179 -4.08 41.01 24.06
C VAL A 179 -4.85 39.76 24.43
N LYS A 180 -5.38 39.07 23.44
CA LYS A 180 -5.96 37.75 23.62
C LYS A 180 -4.86 36.71 23.46
N MET A 181 -4.69 35.87 24.47
CA MET A 181 -3.63 34.86 24.51
C MET A 181 -4.21 33.46 24.48
N LEU A 182 -3.63 32.59 23.65
CA LEU A 182 -3.86 31.16 23.71
C LEU A 182 -2.92 30.54 24.76
N PRO A 183 -3.43 29.75 25.73
CA PRO A 183 -2.57 29.04 26.67
C PRO A 183 -1.65 28.02 25.97
N GLU A 184 -0.42 27.85 26.46
CA GLU A 184 0.55 26.89 25.87
C GLU A 184 0.06 25.43 25.92
N TYR A 185 -0.79 25.10 26.88
CA TYR A 185 -1.39 23.77 27.04
C TYR A 185 -2.69 23.58 26.24
N ALA A 186 -3.05 24.52 25.36
CA ALA A 186 -4.22 24.39 24.51
C ALA A 186 -4.06 23.23 23.51
N ASP A 187 -5.16 22.54 23.22
CA ASP A 187 -5.17 21.44 22.25
C ASP A 187 -5.07 21.94 20.80
N GLU A 188 -4.76 21.04 19.87
CA GLU A 188 -4.61 21.39 18.44
C GLU A 188 -5.89 22.00 17.84
N MET A 189 -7.06 21.61 18.35
CA MET A 189 -8.34 22.17 17.95
C MET A 189 -8.44 23.64 18.37
N SER A 190 -8.22 23.96 19.65
CA SER A 190 -8.22 25.35 20.13
C SER A 190 -7.16 26.20 19.42
N ARG A 191 -5.98 25.63 19.15
CA ARG A 191 -4.93 26.28 18.35
C ARG A 191 -5.43 26.61 16.94
N SER A 192 -6.03 25.65 16.24
CA SER A 192 -6.58 25.86 14.90
C SER A 192 -7.66 26.93 14.91
N ASP A 193 -8.57 26.87 15.88
CA ASP A 193 -9.68 27.82 16.02
C ASP A 193 -9.17 29.24 16.27
N PHE A 194 -8.17 29.39 17.14
CA PHE A 194 -7.54 30.68 17.42
C PHE A 194 -6.84 31.26 16.18
N LEU A 195 -6.11 30.43 15.41
CA LEU A 195 -5.50 30.86 14.15
C LEU A 195 -6.55 31.25 13.09
N ARG A 196 -7.71 30.58 13.06
CA ARG A 196 -8.83 30.96 12.19
C ARG A 196 -9.45 32.29 12.60
N GLU A 197 -9.58 32.57 13.90
CA GLU A 197 -10.02 33.87 14.41
C GLU A 197 -9.07 34.99 13.97
N ILE A 198 -7.75 34.78 14.12
CA ILE A 198 -6.73 35.72 13.61
C ILE A 198 -6.87 35.90 12.08
N GLY A 199 -7.05 34.82 11.34
CA GLY A 199 -7.23 34.85 9.89
C GLY A 199 -8.45 35.67 9.47
N LEU A 200 -9.58 35.53 10.18
CA LEU A 200 -10.77 36.34 9.95
C LEU A 200 -10.52 37.83 10.22
N MET A 201 -9.85 38.16 11.32
CA MET A 201 -9.55 39.57 11.64
C MET A 201 -8.66 40.23 10.57
N LYS A 202 -7.72 39.47 9.98
CA LYS A 202 -6.90 39.93 8.85
C LYS A 202 -7.72 40.24 7.60
N THR A 203 -8.79 39.49 7.33
CA THR A 203 -9.64 39.72 6.14
C THR A 203 -10.68 40.82 6.35
N LEU A 204 -11.13 41.06 7.59
CA LEU A 204 -12.07 42.14 7.91
C LEU A 204 -11.48 43.53 7.67
N GLY A 205 -10.17 43.69 7.92
CA GLY A 205 -9.50 44.98 7.80
C GLY A 205 -10.00 46.01 8.82
N TYR A 206 -9.89 47.30 8.48
CA TYR A 206 -10.27 48.39 9.37
C TYR A 206 -11.74 48.81 9.21
N HIS A 207 -12.41 49.03 10.35
CA HIS A 207 -13.73 49.63 10.40
C HIS A 207 -13.92 50.45 11.69
N GLU A 208 -14.49 51.66 11.57
CA GLU A 208 -14.64 52.61 12.69
C GLU A 208 -15.48 52.09 13.87
N ARG A 209 -16.44 51.20 13.58
CA ARG A 209 -17.40 50.67 14.57
C ARG A 209 -17.13 49.24 15.02
N LEU A 210 -16.00 48.67 14.62
CA LEU A 210 -15.56 47.34 15.06
C LEU A 210 -14.24 47.47 15.81
N VAL A 211 -13.98 46.53 16.72
CA VAL A 211 -12.67 46.40 17.35
C VAL A 211 -11.69 45.92 16.29
N ASN A 212 -10.69 46.72 15.98
CA ASN A 212 -9.75 46.42 14.90
C ASN A 212 -8.57 45.59 15.40
N MET A 213 -8.09 44.68 14.55
CA MET A 213 -6.82 44.00 14.76
C MET A 213 -5.66 44.95 14.45
N LEU A 214 -4.63 44.86 15.28
CA LEU A 214 -3.43 45.66 15.19
C LEU A 214 -2.21 44.81 14.81
N ALA A 215 -2.09 43.63 15.41
CA ALA A 215 -0.98 42.71 15.18
C ALA A 215 -1.32 41.29 15.67
N CYS A 216 -0.48 40.32 15.34
CA CYS A 216 -0.46 39.00 15.94
C CYS A 216 0.97 38.54 16.27
N ILE A 217 1.05 37.55 17.15
CA ILE A 217 2.24 36.72 17.35
C ILE A 217 1.79 35.29 17.14
N THR A 218 2.20 34.71 16.01
CA THR A 218 1.83 33.35 15.59
C THR A 218 3.05 32.45 15.38
N GLU A 219 4.25 33.03 15.30
CA GLU A 219 5.49 32.26 15.11
C GLU A 219 6.10 31.76 16.43
N THR A 220 5.72 32.35 17.57
CA THR A 220 6.25 31.99 18.89
C THR A 220 5.15 31.88 19.94
N GLU A 221 5.30 30.94 20.87
CA GLU A 221 4.38 30.76 22.00
C GLU A 221 4.64 31.76 23.14
N PRO A 222 3.60 32.11 23.93
CA PRO A 222 2.17 31.91 23.65
C PRO A 222 1.65 32.69 22.42
N LEU A 223 0.77 32.08 21.63
CA LEU A 223 0.14 32.79 20.51
C LEU A 223 -0.72 33.97 20.99
N CYS A 224 -0.60 35.11 20.30
CA CYS A 224 -1.28 36.35 20.68
C CYS A 224 -2.04 36.97 19.51
N LEU A 225 -3.27 37.43 19.78
CA LEU A 225 -4.05 38.33 18.93
C LEU A 225 -4.10 39.70 19.63
N ILE A 226 -3.56 40.72 18.97
CA ILE A 226 -3.46 42.08 19.49
C ILE A 226 -4.50 42.95 18.79
N VAL A 227 -5.39 43.54 19.57
CA VAL A 227 -6.48 44.40 19.09
C VAL A 227 -6.53 45.71 19.87
N GLU A 228 -7.33 46.64 19.36
CA GLU A 228 -7.57 47.92 20.03
C GLU A 228 -8.10 47.74 21.45
N TYR A 229 -7.59 48.55 22.37
CA TYR A 229 -8.08 48.60 23.74
C TYR A 229 -9.27 49.56 23.86
N CYS A 230 -10.42 49.03 24.30
CA CYS A 230 -11.60 49.81 24.63
C CYS A 230 -11.61 50.16 26.13
N SER A 231 -11.27 51.40 26.47
CA SER A 231 -11.10 51.86 27.87
C SER A 231 -12.36 51.75 28.72
N ASP A 232 -13.54 51.96 28.12
CA ASP A 232 -14.83 51.89 28.83
C ASP A 232 -15.34 50.45 29.01
N GLY A 233 -14.67 49.47 28.42
CA GLY A 233 -15.04 48.05 28.50
C GLY A 233 -16.29 47.70 27.68
N ASP A 234 -17.07 46.73 28.15
CA ASP A 234 -18.26 46.27 27.44
C ASP A 234 -19.46 47.22 27.62
N LEU A 235 -20.26 47.35 26.56
CA LEU A 235 -21.40 48.27 26.52
C LEU A 235 -22.44 47.97 27.60
N LEU A 236 -22.64 46.70 27.96
CA LEU A 236 -23.63 46.31 28.97
C LEU A 236 -23.23 46.85 30.35
N ARG A 237 -21.96 46.67 30.74
CA ARG A 237 -21.43 47.23 31.99
C ARG A 237 -21.49 48.75 31.98
N PHE A 238 -21.07 49.39 30.90
CA PHE A 238 -21.09 50.85 30.75
C PHE A 238 -22.51 51.44 30.94
N LEU A 239 -23.51 50.85 30.27
CA LEU A 239 -24.91 51.30 30.40
C LEU A 239 -25.44 51.11 31.83
N ARG A 240 -25.14 49.98 32.47
CA ARG A 240 -25.55 49.71 33.86
C ARG A 240 -24.96 50.71 34.85
N GLU A 241 -23.69 51.07 34.68
CA GLU A 241 -23.01 52.05 35.53
C GLU A 241 -23.57 53.46 35.33
N ARG A 242 -23.82 53.85 34.07
CA ARG A 242 -24.42 55.15 33.76
C ARG A 242 -25.83 55.28 34.33
N CYS A 243 -26.65 54.23 34.25
CA CYS A 243 -27.97 54.22 34.88
C CYS A 243 -27.90 54.42 36.39
N LYS A 244 -26.95 53.78 37.08
CA LYS A 244 -26.76 53.97 38.53
C LYS A 244 -26.34 55.40 38.88
N TYR A 245 -25.47 56.00 38.07
CA TYR A 245 -25.04 57.39 38.25
C TYR A 245 -26.20 58.37 38.10
N MET A 246 -27.08 58.17 37.12
CA MET A 246 -28.24 59.06 36.89
C MET A 246 -29.35 58.93 37.93
N MET A 247 -29.35 57.86 38.74
CA MET A 247 -30.31 57.67 39.84
C MET A 247 -29.78 58.14 41.20
N LYS A 248 -28.58 58.74 41.25
CA LYS A 248 -28.05 59.44 42.42
C LYS A 248 -28.23 60.95 42.24
#